data_AF-A0A3M7DJ57-F1
#
_entry.id   AF-A0A3M7DJ57-F1
#
_cell.length_a   1.000
_cell.length_b   1.000
_cell.length_c   1.000
_cell.angle_alpha   90.00
_cell.angle_beta   90.00
_cell.angle_gamma   90.00
#
_symmetry.space_group_name_H-M   'P 1'
#
loop_
_entity.id
_entity.type
_entity.pdbx_description
1 polymer ?
#
loop_
_entity_poly.entity_id
_entity_poly.type
_entity_poly.pdbx_seq_one_letter_code
_entity_poly.pdbx_strand_id
1 'polypeptide(L)'
;MNAGQGLRTRKGTHHAVRYCKLRSRRFLVLHPGKHKPMEIINRAIRSFDRPERLWSREQHGALREWRRWIKDWAGPSAGNKPMRQAIRILGKIFFLGRLRRCTFAWNQELYGGRVMGFTVPGLTSAHIEMDPKDLHETDGTKDAVTCHIGTLLHECVHAFIDVYTCGDRCRRLSCVEAHDFHIGKTGHALDWTLLAARVQRTARIVLGLEVKLGVCDGISCEYESQQFMIQHPHWCRLNGIDATELKEMLVWIGLAQEAMGWDAASIRAFAEKQSQRIQEVIALGRGSPT
;
A
#
# COMPACT_ATOMS: atom_id res chain seq x y z
N MET A 1 -29.05 32.25 -28.63
CA MET A 1 -29.23 32.05 -27.18
C MET A 1 -28.81 30.62 -26.85
N ASN A 2 -27.61 30.43 -26.31
CA ASN A 2 -27.10 29.10 -25.97
C ASN A 2 -27.54 28.74 -24.55
N ALA A 3 -28.37 27.71 -24.43
CA ALA A 3 -28.75 27.14 -23.15
C ALA A 3 -27.54 26.44 -22.52
N GLY A 4 -26.93 27.10 -21.54
CA GLY A 4 -25.90 26.51 -20.70
C GLY A 4 -26.50 25.35 -19.90
N GLN A 5 -26.25 24.12 -20.36
CA GLN A 5 -26.48 22.93 -19.56
C GLN A 5 -25.49 22.95 -18.40
N GLY A 6 -25.91 23.55 -17.28
CA GLY A 6 -25.21 23.46 -16.02
C GLY A 6 -25.13 22.00 -15.60
N LEU A 7 -23.95 21.39 -15.78
CA LEU A 7 -23.55 20.15 -15.14
C LEU A 7 -23.65 20.35 -13.63
N ARG A 8 -24.83 20.06 -13.06
CA ARG A 8 -25.03 19.91 -11.62
C ARG A 8 -24.16 18.74 -11.18
N THR A 9 -22.95 19.04 -10.75
CA THR A 9 -22.05 18.10 -10.11
C THR A 9 -22.72 17.62 -8.84
N ARG A 10 -23.31 16.42 -8.88
CA ARG A 10 -23.83 15.76 -7.67
C ARG A 10 -22.67 15.68 -6.68
N LYS A 11 -22.75 16.44 -5.58
CA LYS A 11 -21.80 16.38 -4.47
C LYS A 11 -21.63 14.91 -4.07
N GLY A 12 -20.47 14.32 -4.34
CA GLY A 12 -20.18 12.95 -3.96
C GLY A 12 -20.34 12.82 -2.45
N THR A 13 -21.23 11.94 -1.99
CA THR A 13 -21.37 11.64 -0.56
C THR A 13 -20.33 10.60 -0.17
N HIS A 14 -19.53 10.89 0.87
CA HIS A 14 -18.73 9.86 1.52
C HIS A 14 -19.65 8.86 2.20
N HIS A 15 -19.31 7.58 2.08
CA HIS A 15 -19.99 6.55 2.84
C HIS A 15 -19.12 6.26 4.05
N ALA A 16 -19.67 6.47 5.25
CA ALA A 16 -19.06 5.92 6.44
C ALA A 16 -18.99 4.39 6.31
N VAL A 17 -17.98 3.77 6.90
CA VAL A 17 -17.88 2.33 6.99
C VAL A 17 -19.01 1.82 7.90
N ARG A 18 -20.01 1.16 7.29
CA ARG A 18 -21.20 0.69 7.99
C ARG A 18 -21.20 -0.82 8.16
N TYR A 19 -21.81 -1.27 9.25
CA TYR A 19 -22.25 -2.65 9.39
C TYR A 19 -23.72 -2.74 9.03
N CYS A 20 -24.06 -3.61 8.08
CA CYS A 20 -25.43 -3.99 7.83
C CYS A 20 -25.74 -5.25 8.66
N LYS A 21 -26.85 -5.23 9.40
CA LYS A 21 -27.38 -6.41 10.08
C LYS A 21 -28.33 -7.11 9.12
N LEU A 22 -27.95 -8.30 8.66
CA LEU A 22 -28.84 -9.17 7.90
C LEU A 22 -29.09 -10.43 8.75
N ARG A 23 -30.32 -10.56 9.25
CA ARG A 23 -30.71 -11.54 10.28
C ARG A 23 -29.89 -11.37 11.56
N SER A 24 -29.21 -12.42 12.02
CA SER A 24 -28.36 -12.43 13.22
C SER A 24 -26.89 -12.08 12.95
N ARG A 25 -26.51 -11.79 11.70
CA ARG A 25 -25.12 -11.54 11.32
C ARG A 25 -24.89 -10.07 10.93
N ARG A 26 -23.79 -9.50 11.41
CA ARG A 26 -23.30 -8.18 10.98
C ARG A 26 -22.30 -8.38 9.86
N PHE A 27 -22.51 -7.70 8.74
CA PHE A 27 -21.60 -7.69 7.61
C PHE A 27 -21.06 -6.29 7.41
N LEU A 28 -19.75 -6.17 7.27
CA LEU A 28 -19.12 -4.91 6.89
C LEU A 28 -19.52 -4.61 5.44
N VAL A 29 -19.95 -3.39 5.15
CA VAL A 29 -20.18 -2.93 3.79
C VAL A 29 -19.17 -1.85 3.46
N LEU A 30 -18.34 -2.14 2.46
CA LEU A 30 -17.40 -1.20 1.88
C LEU A 30 -17.79 -0.97 0.42
N HIS A 31 -17.95 0.29 0.05
CA HIS A 31 -18.26 0.75 -1.29
C HIS A 31 -16.97 1.25 -1.96
N PRO A 32 -16.60 0.70 -3.13
CA PRO A 32 -15.44 1.19 -3.88
C PRO A 32 -15.51 2.69 -4.13
N GLY A 33 -14.39 3.40 -3.92
CA GLY A 33 -14.31 4.83 -4.18
C GLY A 33 -15.12 5.75 -3.26
N LYS A 34 -15.56 5.31 -2.08
CA LYS A 34 -16.48 6.09 -1.22
C LYS A 34 -15.97 6.38 0.19
N HIS A 35 -14.83 5.84 0.59
CA HIS A 35 -14.36 5.94 1.97
C HIS A 35 -13.20 6.93 2.10
N LYS A 36 -13.12 7.60 3.25
CA LYS A 36 -11.93 8.36 3.61
C LYS A 36 -10.76 7.39 3.80
N PRO A 37 -9.57 7.68 3.25
CA PRO A 37 -8.39 6.83 3.36
C PRO A 37 -8.10 6.30 4.78
N MET A 38 -7.88 7.20 5.74
CA MET A 38 -7.58 6.79 7.12
C MET A 38 -8.69 6.02 7.84
N GLU A 39 -9.96 6.23 7.49
CA GLU A 39 -11.07 5.51 8.14
C GLU A 39 -10.99 4.01 7.81
N ILE A 40 -10.74 3.69 6.54
CA ILE A 40 -10.72 2.32 6.06
C ILE A 40 -9.43 1.59 6.46
N ILE A 41 -8.29 2.28 6.49
CA ILE A 41 -7.01 1.71 6.93
C ILE A 41 -7.02 1.38 8.41
N ASN A 42 -7.44 2.33 9.25
CA ASN A 42 -7.60 2.06 10.68
C ASN A 42 -8.56 0.90 10.95
N ARG A 43 -9.59 0.74 10.10
CA ARG A 43 -10.51 -0.39 10.21
C ARG A 43 -9.85 -1.72 9.80
N ALA A 44 -9.07 -1.73 8.73
CA ALA A 44 -8.30 -2.90 8.31
C ALA A 44 -7.31 -3.31 9.41
N ILE A 45 -6.45 -2.40 9.87
CA ILE A 45 -5.46 -2.63 10.92
C ILE A 45 -6.11 -3.21 12.17
N ARG A 46 -7.14 -2.56 12.74
CA ARG A 46 -7.83 -3.09 13.94
C ARG A 46 -8.43 -4.48 13.78
N SER A 47 -8.68 -4.92 12.54
CA SER A 47 -9.24 -6.24 12.29
C SER A 47 -8.22 -7.37 12.44
N PHE A 48 -6.95 -7.11 12.16
CA PHE A 48 -5.87 -8.11 12.17
C PHE A 48 -4.76 -7.84 13.19
N ASP A 49 -4.49 -6.57 13.54
CA ASP A 49 -3.46 -6.14 14.50
C ASP A 49 -3.97 -6.25 15.94
N ARG A 50 -4.47 -7.43 16.26
CA ARG A 50 -4.96 -7.86 17.57
C ARG A 50 -4.60 -9.33 17.74
N PRO A 51 -4.52 -9.85 18.98
CA PRO A 51 -4.17 -11.25 19.22
C PRO A 51 -4.99 -12.21 18.36
N GLU A 52 -4.35 -13.23 17.78
CA GLU A 52 -4.99 -14.17 16.83
C GLU A 52 -6.28 -14.78 17.42
N ARG A 53 -6.30 -15.07 18.74
CA ARG A 53 -7.50 -15.60 19.44
C ARG A 53 -8.76 -14.72 19.35
N LEU A 54 -8.60 -13.43 19.01
CA LEU A 54 -9.70 -12.47 18.84
C LEU A 54 -10.13 -12.30 17.37
N TRP A 55 -9.50 -13.03 16.45
CA TRP A 55 -9.83 -12.98 15.04
C TRP A 55 -11.20 -13.57 14.76
N SER A 56 -11.77 -13.15 13.63
CA SER A 56 -13.03 -13.71 13.17
C SER A 56 -12.86 -15.18 12.73
N ARG A 57 -13.96 -15.95 12.73
CA ARG A 57 -13.99 -17.31 12.17
C ARG A 57 -13.50 -17.36 10.73
N GLU A 58 -13.78 -16.31 9.95
CA GLU A 58 -13.33 -16.20 8.56
C GLU A 58 -11.80 -16.02 8.46
N GLN A 59 -11.20 -15.17 9.29
CA GLN A 59 -9.75 -14.99 9.35
C GLN A 59 -9.04 -16.28 9.78
N HIS A 60 -9.52 -16.99 10.80
CA HIS A 60 -8.95 -18.30 11.16
C HIS A 60 -9.11 -19.34 10.05
N GLY A 61 -10.24 -19.33 9.33
CA GLY A 61 -10.45 -20.17 8.15
C GLY A 61 -9.43 -19.87 7.05
N ALA A 62 -9.22 -18.59 6.75
CA ALA A 62 -8.24 -18.12 5.78
C ALA A 62 -6.81 -18.47 6.20
N LEU A 63 -6.46 -18.35 7.49
CA LEU A 63 -5.13 -18.73 7.99
C LEU A 63 -4.84 -20.22 7.84
N ARG A 64 -5.83 -21.10 8.07
CA ARG A 64 -5.68 -22.54 7.77
C ARG A 64 -5.57 -22.81 6.27
N GLU A 65 -6.30 -22.05 5.45
CA GLU A 65 -6.21 -22.13 3.99
C GLU A 65 -4.82 -21.70 3.51
N TRP A 66 -4.27 -20.63 4.07
CA TRP A 66 -2.91 -20.13 3.82
C TRP A 66 -1.85 -21.19 4.10
N ARG A 67 -1.87 -21.79 5.30
CA ARG A 67 -0.89 -22.80 5.73
C ARG A 67 -0.85 -24.04 4.83
N ARG A 68 -1.95 -24.36 4.15
CA ARG A 68 -1.99 -25.42 3.13
C ARG A 68 -1.46 -24.89 1.80
N TRP A 69 -2.02 -23.77 1.34
CA TRP A 69 -1.66 -23.17 0.06
C TRP A 69 -0.16 -22.92 -0.08
N ILE A 70 0.51 -22.38 0.94
CA ILE A 70 1.94 -22.05 0.85
C ILE A 70 2.85 -23.28 0.77
N LYS A 71 2.42 -24.42 1.32
CA LYS A 71 3.18 -25.68 1.21
C LYS A 71 3.10 -26.27 -0.19
N ASP A 72 1.97 -26.06 -0.85
CA ASP A 72 1.67 -26.65 -2.16
C ASP A 72 2.05 -25.72 -3.32
N TRP A 73 2.46 -24.48 -3.04
CA TRP A 73 2.74 -23.50 -4.10
C TRP A 73 4.10 -23.76 -4.75
N ALA A 74 4.07 -24.18 -6.02
CA ALA A 74 5.24 -24.49 -6.83
C ALA A 74 5.89 -23.27 -7.52
N GLY A 75 5.64 -22.06 -7.03
CA GLY A 75 6.18 -20.83 -7.62
C GLY A 75 5.44 -20.33 -8.87
N PRO A 76 6.04 -19.41 -9.65
CA PRO A 76 5.41 -18.78 -10.80
C PRO A 76 5.01 -19.73 -11.94
N SER A 77 5.70 -20.86 -12.10
CA SER A 77 5.39 -21.88 -13.12
C SER A 77 4.01 -22.53 -12.94
N ALA A 78 3.42 -22.44 -11.74
CA ALA A 78 2.05 -22.87 -11.46
C ALA A 78 0.97 -21.94 -12.06
N GLY A 79 1.39 -20.86 -12.74
CA GLY A 79 0.53 -19.91 -13.44
C GLY A 79 -0.17 -18.90 -12.53
N ASN A 80 -1.22 -18.25 -13.04
CA ASN A 80 -1.86 -17.11 -12.36
C ASN A 80 -2.91 -17.54 -11.31
N LYS A 81 -3.45 -18.76 -11.40
CA LYS A 81 -4.54 -19.23 -10.52
C LYS A 81 -4.11 -19.28 -9.05
N PRO A 82 -2.93 -19.82 -8.68
CA PRO A 82 -2.47 -19.83 -7.29
C PRO A 82 -2.36 -18.43 -6.68
N MET A 83 -1.85 -17.45 -7.42
CA MET A 83 -1.72 -16.08 -6.92
C MET A 83 -3.07 -15.40 -6.70
N ARG A 84 -4.05 -15.62 -7.59
CA ARG A 84 -5.44 -15.18 -7.33
C ARG A 84 -6.03 -15.81 -6.07
N GLN A 85 -5.70 -17.07 -5.79
CA GLN A 85 -6.11 -17.72 -4.56
C GLN A 85 -5.42 -17.09 -3.34
N ALA A 86 -4.11 -16.82 -3.41
CA ALA A 86 -3.36 -16.12 -2.37
C ALA A 86 -3.97 -14.74 -2.07
N ILE A 87 -4.25 -13.92 -3.09
CA ILE A 87 -4.90 -12.60 -2.93
C ILE A 87 -6.24 -12.73 -2.19
N ARG A 88 -7.04 -13.75 -2.51
CA ARG A 88 -8.32 -13.99 -1.83
C ARG A 88 -8.12 -14.38 -0.36
N ILE A 89 -7.12 -15.21 -0.06
CA ILE A 89 -6.79 -15.64 1.31
C ILE A 89 -6.27 -14.46 2.13
N LEU A 90 -5.24 -13.78 1.65
CA LEU A 90 -4.63 -12.60 2.28
C LEU A 90 -5.64 -11.46 2.40
N GLY A 91 -6.51 -11.31 1.41
CA GLY A 91 -7.67 -10.43 1.41
C GLY A 91 -8.58 -10.61 2.63
N LYS A 92 -8.82 -11.85 3.06
CA LYS A 92 -9.61 -12.16 4.27
C LYS A 92 -8.84 -11.92 5.56
N ILE A 93 -7.52 -12.14 5.55
CA ILE A 93 -6.67 -11.98 6.74
C ILE A 93 -6.50 -10.48 7.05
N PHE A 94 -6.01 -9.71 6.09
CA PHE A 94 -5.56 -8.32 6.30
C PHE A 94 -6.54 -7.27 5.77
N PHE A 95 -7.28 -7.57 4.70
CA PHE A 95 -8.00 -6.55 3.93
C PHE A 95 -9.52 -6.72 3.98
N LEU A 96 -10.06 -7.11 5.14
CA LEU A 96 -11.51 -7.17 5.42
C LEU A 96 -12.33 -8.03 4.42
N GLY A 97 -11.69 -9.00 3.78
CA GLY A 97 -12.27 -9.87 2.75
C GLY A 97 -12.46 -9.21 1.38
N ARG A 98 -11.81 -8.06 1.13
CA ARG A 98 -12.19 -7.14 0.04
C ARG A 98 -11.42 -7.25 -1.26
N LEU A 99 -10.36 -8.06 -1.31
CA LEU A 99 -9.54 -8.25 -2.50
C LEU A 99 -9.98 -9.44 -3.39
N ARG A 100 -11.12 -10.07 -3.08
CA ARG A 100 -11.61 -11.27 -3.82
C ARG A 100 -11.84 -11.07 -5.32
N ARG A 101 -11.99 -9.81 -5.77
CA ARG A 101 -12.27 -9.44 -7.16
C ARG A 101 -11.00 -9.01 -7.91
N CYS A 102 -9.87 -8.91 -7.22
CA CYS A 102 -8.62 -8.53 -7.87
C CYS A 102 -8.18 -9.66 -8.80
N THR A 103 -7.65 -9.27 -9.96
CA THR A 103 -7.08 -10.20 -10.94
C THR A 103 -5.56 -10.19 -10.82
N PHE A 104 -4.92 -11.18 -11.43
CA PHE A 104 -3.47 -11.35 -11.34
C PHE A 104 -2.90 -11.85 -12.66
N ALA A 105 -1.71 -11.36 -13.03
CA ALA A 105 -0.87 -11.88 -14.09
C ALA A 105 0.62 -11.85 -13.72
N TRP A 106 1.37 -12.83 -14.22
CA TRP A 106 2.83 -12.75 -14.29
C TRP A 106 3.24 -11.93 -15.51
N ASN A 107 4.17 -11.00 -15.35
CA ASN A 107 4.68 -10.14 -16.43
C ASN A 107 6.20 -9.94 -16.26
N GLN A 108 7.00 -10.46 -17.20
CA GLN A 108 8.47 -10.37 -17.17
C GLN A 108 9.00 -9.00 -17.63
N GLU A 109 8.17 -8.20 -18.28
CA GLU A 109 8.57 -6.93 -18.90
C GLU A 109 8.09 -5.72 -18.08
N LEU A 110 7.81 -5.91 -16.79
CA LEU A 110 7.35 -4.85 -15.90
C LEU A 110 8.33 -3.67 -15.89
N TYR A 111 7.94 -2.60 -16.60
CA TYR A 111 8.71 -1.37 -16.74
C TYR A 111 10.19 -1.60 -17.12
N GLY A 112 10.45 -2.56 -18.01
CA GLY A 112 11.81 -2.91 -18.43
C GLY A 112 12.66 -3.54 -17.31
N GLY A 113 12.03 -4.30 -16.40
CA GLY A 113 12.69 -5.01 -15.30
C GLY A 113 13.04 -4.12 -14.10
N ARG A 114 12.42 -2.94 -13.99
CA ARG A 114 12.72 -1.99 -12.91
C ARG A 114 11.84 -2.14 -11.68
N VAL A 115 10.70 -2.81 -11.81
CA VAL A 115 9.75 -3.01 -10.70
C VAL A 115 9.38 -4.48 -10.60
N MET A 116 9.20 -4.96 -9.37
CA MET A 116 8.89 -6.37 -9.09
C MET A 116 7.38 -6.65 -9.08
N GLY A 117 6.58 -5.61 -8.84
CA GLY A 117 5.13 -5.66 -8.81
C GLY A 117 4.54 -4.35 -9.31
N PHE A 118 3.28 -4.42 -9.74
CA PHE A 118 2.51 -3.24 -10.10
C PHE A 118 1.02 -3.47 -9.91
N THR A 119 0.31 -2.45 -9.44
CA THR A 119 -1.14 -2.47 -9.27
C THR A 119 -1.79 -1.48 -10.23
N VAL A 120 -2.69 -1.98 -11.08
CA VAL A 120 -3.57 -1.17 -11.92
C VAL A 120 -4.94 -1.07 -11.25
N PRO A 121 -5.32 0.12 -10.72
CA PRO A 121 -6.60 0.27 -10.06
C PRO A 121 -7.76 0.30 -11.05
N GLY A 122 -8.82 -0.44 -10.75
CA GLY A 122 -10.10 -0.38 -11.45
C GLY A 122 -11.21 0.22 -10.58
N LEU A 123 -12.41 0.33 -11.14
CA LEU A 123 -13.55 0.93 -10.43
C LEU A 123 -14.01 0.13 -9.20
N THR A 124 -13.92 -1.20 -9.24
CA THR A 124 -14.44 -2.08 -8.18
C THR A 124 -13.52 -3.25 -7.83
N SER A 125 -12.32 -3.26 -8.42
CA SER A 125 -11.28 -4.28 -8.33
C SER A 125 -9.97 -3.67 -8.81
N ALA A 126 -8.83 -4.32 -8.54
CA ALA A 126 -7.55 -3.97 -9.13
C ALA A 126 -6.99 -5.16 -9.94
N HIS A 127 -6.09 -4.87 -10.88
CA HIS A 127 -5.25 -5.88 -11.52
C HIS A 127 -3.86 -5.79 -10.92
N ILE A 128 -3.30 -6.92 -10.47
CA ILE A 128 -1.94 -7.00 -9.94
C ILE A 128 -1.08 -7.74 -10.95
N GLU A 129 0.06 -7.16 -11.30
CA GLU A 129 1.09 -7.78 -12.11
C GLU A 129 2.36 -7.96 -11.27
N MET A 130 3.08 -9.05 -11.47
CA MET A 130 4.37 -9.30 -10.80
C MET A 130 5.38 -9.93 -11.75
N ASP A 131 6.66 -9.65 -11.51
CA ASP A 131 7.76 -10.29 -12.22
C ASP A 131 7.95 -11.72 -11.67
N PRO A 132 7.86 -12.77 -12.50
CA PRO A 132 8.13 -14.14 -12.05
C PRO A 132 9.61 -14.38 -11.66
N LYS A 133 10.51 -13.44 -11.92
CA LYS A 133 11.92 -13.48 -11.53
C LYS A 133 12.22 -12.61 -10.30
N ASP A 134 11.19 -12.25 -9.54
CA ASP A 134 11.35 -11.49 -8.31
C ASP A 134 12.17 -12.28 -7.26
N LEU A 135 13.46 -11.92 -7.18
CA LEU A 135 14.46 -12.54 -6.32
C LEU A 135 15.21 -11.48 -5.51
N HIS A 136 14.53 -10.41 -5.09
CA HIS A 136 15.15 -9.36 -4.30
C HIS A 136 15.70 -9.93 -2.98
N GLU A 137 16.97 -9.64 -2.68
CA GLU A 137 17.62 -10.23 -1.51
C GLU A 137 16.97 -9.76 -0.20
N THR A 138 16.47 -10.72 0.56
CA THR A 138 16.05 -10.54 1.96
C THR A 138 17.20 -11.01 2.83
N ASP A 139 18.00 -10.08 3.33
CA ASP A 139 19.06 -10.33 4.33
C ASP A 139 20.12 -11.34 3.88
N GLY A 140 20.48 -11.30 2.59
CA GLY A 140 21.49 -12.17 1.99
C GLY A 140 21.02 -13.59 1.66
N THR A 141 19.75 -13.92 1.91
CA THR A 141 19.14 -15.19 1.51
C THR A 141 18.13 -14.98 0.39
N LYS A 142 18.21 -15.82 -0.65
CA LYS A 142 17.27 -15.83 -1.77
C LYS A 142 16.10 -16.76 -1.46
N ASP A 143 15.21 -16.35 -0.56
CA ASP A 143 13.94 -17.04 -0.38
C ASP A 143 12.91 -16.49 -1.37
N ALA A 144 12.87 -17.10 -2.56
CA ALA A 144 11.94 -16.73 -3.62
C ALA A 144 10.48 -16.70 -3.13
N VAL A 145 10.09 -17.59 -2.20
CA VAL A 145 8.71 -17.60 -1.70
C VAL A 145 8.44 -16.31 -0.92
N THR A 146 9.31 -15.97 0.02
CA THR A 146 9.17 -14.74 0.81
C THR A 146 9.21 -13.49 -0.06
N CYS A 147 10.08 -13.42 -1.07
CA CYS A 147 10.13 -12.30 -2.03
C CYS A 147 8.78 -12.10 -2.73
N HIS A 148 8.27 -13.15 -3.39
CA HIS A 148 7.01 -13.08 -4.12
C HIS A 148 5.82 -12.79 -3.20
N ILE A 149 5.77 -13.38 -2.01
CA ILE A 149 4.67 -13.07 -1.07
C ILE A 149 4.79 -11.65 -0.52
N GLY A 150 6.00 -11.14 -0.30
CA GLY A 150 6.26 -9.76 0.10
C GLY A 150 5.76 -8.78 -0.95
N THR A 151 6.17 -8.96 -2.21
CA THR A 151 5.71 -8.17 -3.36
C THR A 151 4.19 -8.28 -3.54
N LEU A 152 3.61 -9.48 -3.45
CA LEU A 152 2.16 -9.64 -3.53
C LEU A 152 1.42 -8.85 -2.43
N LEU A 153 1.94 -8.88 -1.20
CA LEU A 153 1.36 -8.13 -0.08
C LEU A 153 1.49 -6.63 -0.29
N HIS A 154 2.64 -6.15 -0.79
CA HIS A 154 2.86 -4.75 -1.19
C HIS A 154 1.77 -4.29 -2.18
N GLU A 155 1.58 -5.05 -3.27
CA GLU A 155 0.56 -4.73 -4.27
C GLU A 155 -0.88 -4.87 -3.72
N CYS A 156 -1.12 -5.80 -2.80
CA CYS A 156 -2.42 -5.90 -2.13
C CYS A 156 -2.73 -4.68 -1.26
N VAL A 157 -1.73 -4.03 -0.66
CA VAL A 157 -1.91 -2.77 0.08
C VAL A 157 -2.37 -1.67 -0.89
N HIS A 158 -1.65 -1.48 -2.00
CA HIS A 158 -2.05 -0.54 -3.07
C HIS A 158 -3.46 -0.83 -3.56
N ALA A 159 -3.74 -2.07 -3.95
CA ALA A 159 -5.06 -2.48 -4.44
C ALA A 159 -6.19 -2.21 -3.44
N PHE A 160 -5.96 -2.42 -2.13
CA PHE A 160 -6.96 -2.16 -1.12
C PHE A 160 -7.25 -0.67 -0.97
N ILE A 161 -6.20 0.15 -0.92
CA ILE A 161 -6.30 1.59 -0.80
C ILE A 161 -6.98 2.16 -2.05
N ASP A 162 -6.48 1.84 -3.24
CA ASP A 162 -6.98 2.41 -4.48
C ASP A 162 -8.42 2.01 -4.80
N VAL A 163 -8.85 0.78 -4.47
CA VAL A 163 -10.21 0.35 -4.78
C VAL A 163 -11.22 1.02 -3.86
N TYR A 164 -10.91 1.18 -2.57
CA TYR A 164 -11.92 1.54 -1.57
C TYR A 164 -11.84 2.97 -1.06
N THR A 165 -10.72 3.65 -1.23
CA THR A 165 -10.61 5.06 -0.88
C THR A 165 -11.18 5.96 -1.97
N CYS A 166 -11.71 7.11 -1.57
CA CYS A 166 -12.40 7.99 -2.49
C CYS A 166 -11.45 8.74 -3.43
N GLY A 167 -10.25 9.09 -2.95
CA GLY A 167 -9.21 9.84 -3.67
C GLY A 167 -9.78 10.95 -4.58
N ASP A 168 -9.21 11.06 -5.77
CA ASP A 168 -9.60 12.04 -6.80
C ASP A 168 -11.03 11.81 -7.35
N ARG A 169 -11.59 10.61 -7.14
CA ARG A 169 -12.98 10.32 -7.53
C ARG A 169 -13.96 11.11 -6.66
N CYS A 170 -13.54 11.53 -5.48
CA CYS A 170 -14.27 12.52 -4.70
C CYS A 170 -13.85 13.92 -5.12
N ARG A 171 -14.66 14.57 -5.96
CA ARG A 171 -14.48 15.97 -6.39
C ARG A 171 -14.61 17.01 -5.24
N ARG A 172 -14.51 16.60 -3.98
CA ARG A 172 -14.45 17.51 -2.84
C ARG A 172 -12.99 17.92 -2.68
N LEU A 173 -12.74 19.23 -2.64
CA LEU A 173 -11.39 19.77 -2.52
C LEU A 173 -10.63 19.16 -1.33
N SER A 174 -11.28 19.07 -0.17
CA SER A 174 -10.68 18.46 1.04
C SER A 174 -10.34 16.98 0.91
N CYS A 175 -10.85 16.27 -0.09
CA CYS A 175 -10.44 14.89 -0.38
C CYS A 175 -9.26 14.81 -1.32
N VAL A 176 -9.20 15.72 -2.28
CA VAL A 176 -8.08 15.82 -3.22
C VAL A 176 -6.84 16.29 -2.47
N GLU A 177 -6.97 17.35 -1.65
CA GLU A 177 -5.90 17.85 -0.78
C GLU A 177 -5.39 16.78 0.18
N ALA A 178 -6.33 16.06 0.83
CA ALA A 178 -5.97 14.97 1.72
C ALA A 178 -5.38 13.76 0.97
N HIS A 179 -5.69 13.56 -0.31
CA HIS A 179 -5.17 12.46 -1.11
C HIS A 179 -3.65 12.57 -1.31
N ASP A 180 -3.14 13.76 -1.60
CA ASP A 180 -1.70 13.99 -1.75
C ASP A 180 -0.93 13.68 -0.45
N PHE A 181 -1.51 14.00 0.70
CA PHE A 181 -0.89 13.70 1.98
C PHE A 181 -1.00 12.21 2.36
N HIS A 182 -2.16 11.61 2.15
CA HIS A 182 -2.44 10.24 2.58
C HIS A 182 -1.85 9.20 1.62
N ILE A 183 -2.05 9.38 0.32
CA ILE A 183 -1.64 8.43 -0.73
C ILE A 183 -0.29 8.81 -1.32
N GLY A 184 -0.06 10.11 -1.54
CA GLY A 184 1.18 10.59 -2.12
C GLY A 184 1.24 10.47 -3.63
N LYS A 185 2.36 10.92 -4.21
CA LYS A 185 2.65 10.87 -5.63
C LYS A 185 3.08 9.48 -6.09
N THR A 186 3.78 8.73 -5.25
CA THR A 186 4.23 7.37 -5.57
C THR A 186 3.28 6.30 -5.05
N GLY A 187 2.25 6.69 -4.29
CA GLY A 187 1.33 5.78 -3.61
C GLY A 187 1.85 5.26 -2.26
N HIS A 188 2.99 5.75 -1.78
CA HIS A 188 3.66 5.25 -0.57
C HIS A 188 3.63 6.23 0.61
N ALA A 189 2.71 7.20 0.63
CA ALA A 189 2.63 8.15 1.74
C ALA A 189 2.03 7.52 3.02
N LEU A 190 1.49 8.35 3.91
CA LEU A 190 1.13 7.98 5.29
C LEU A 190 0.24 6.73 5.36
N ASP A 191 -0.78 6.67 4.52
CA ASP A 191 -1.83 5.65 4.59
C ASP A 191 -1.31 4.28 4.17
N TRP A 192 -0.55 4.26 3.08
CA TRP A 192 0.13 3.07 2.61
C TRP A 192 1.17 2.60 3.63
N THR A 193 2.00 3.53 4.13
CA THR A 193 3.05 3.24 5.13
C THR A 193 2.47 2.59 6.38
N LEU A 194 1.41 3.18 6.95
CA LEU A 194 0.78 2.64 8.16
C LEU A 194 0.20 1.24 7.93
N LEU A 195 -0.49 1.03 6.81
CA LEU A 195 -1.07 -0.27 6.51
C LEU A 195 0.01 -1.31 6.23
N ALA A 196 0.98 -1.00 5.38
CA ALA A 196 2.07 -1.89 4.99
C ALA A 196 2.93 -2.30 6.20
N ALA A 197 3.33 -1.36 7.07
CA ALA A 197 4.09 -1.69 8.28
C ALA A 197 3.35 -2.67 9.21
N ARG A 198 2.03 -2.47 9.37
CA ARG A 198 1.20 -3.36 10.19
C ARG A 198 0.99 -4.73 9.55
N VAL A 199 0.79 -4.77 8.23
CA VAL A 199 0.72 -6.03 7.46
C VAL A 199 2.02 -6.79 7.58
N GLN A 200 3.18 -6.15 7.35
CA GLN A 200 4.51 -6.76 7.47
C GLN A 200 4.74 -7.37 8.84
N ARG A 201 4.54 -6.58 9.92
CA ARG A 201 4.69 -7.06 11.31
C ARG A 201 3.78 -8.25 11.59
N THR A 202 2.52 -8.17 11.15
CA THR A 202 1.55 -9.23 11.42
C THR A 202 1.84 -10.48 10.60
N ALA A 203 2.29 -10.33 9.35
CA ALA A 203 2.68 -11.43 8.47
C ALA A 203 3.77 -12.28 9.11
N ARG A 204 4.80 -11.66 9.69
CA ARG A 204 5.82 -12.35 10.49
C ARG A 204 5.22 -13.20 11.60
N ILE A 205 4.32 -12.61 12.40
CA ILE A 205 3.75 -13.27 13.58
C ILE A 205 2.81 -14.42 13.19
N VAL A 206 1.91 -14.21 12.24
CA VAL A 206 0.78 -15.12 11.99
C VAL A 206 1.00 -16.05 10.81
N LEU A 207 1.73 -15.59 9.78
CA LEU A 207 2.07 -16.38 8.61
C LEU A 207 3.42 -17.08 8.78
N GLY A 208 4.26 -16.63 9.72
CA GLY A 208 5.61 -17.14 9.91
C GLY A 208 6.56 -16.76 8.78
N LEU A 209 6.33 -15.62 8.13
CA LEU A 209 7.12 -15.15 6.98
C LEU A 209 7.77 -13.80 7.27
N GLU A 210 9.08 -13.72 7.10
CA GLU A 210 9.86 -12.47 7.17
C GLU A 210 9.80 -11.69 5.86
N VAL A 211 8.58 -11.29 5.46
CA VAL A 211 8.39 -10.50 4.24
C VAL A 211 8.91 -9.07 4.39
N LYS A 212 9.48 -8.52 3.32
CA LYS A 212 9.76 -7.09 3.20
C LYS A 212 8.76 -6.48 2.22
N LEU A 213 7.94 -5.55 2.72
CA LEU A 213 6.99 -4.80 1.89
C LEU A 213 7.62 -3.53 1.31
N GLY A 214 8.91 -3.27 1.56
CA GLY A 214 9.58 -2.05 1.08
C GLY A 214 9.07 -0.78 1.76
N VAL A 215 8.65 -0.85 3.03
CA VAL A 215 8.06 0.31 3.74
C VAL A 215 9.01 1.52 3.71
N CYS A 216 10.28 1.31 4.04
CA CYS A 216 11.26 2.39 4.08
C CYS A 216 11.65 2.89 2.68
N ASP A 217 11.78 2.00 1.71
CA ASP A 217 12.04 2.38 0.32
C ASP A 217 10.87 3.20 -0.23
N GLY A 218 9.63 2.79 0.06
CA GLY A 218 8.42 3.51 -0.29
C GLY A 218 8.37 4.91 0.33
N ILE A 219 8.63 5.05 1.63
CA ILE A 219 8.73 6.36 2.29
C ILE A 219 9.82 7.22 1.65
N SER A 220 10.97 6.63 1.31
CA SER A 220 12.09 7.36 0.71
C SER A 220 11.75 7.84 -0.70
N CYS A 221 11.17 6.98 -1.55
CA CYS A 221 10.66 7.34 -2.87
C CYS A 221 9.59 8.42 -2.80
N GLU A 222 8.67 8.31 -1.85
CA GLU A 222 7.64 9.33 -1.62
C GLU A 222 8.29 10.64 -1.20
N TYR A 223 9.20 10.61 -0.23
CA TYR A 223 9.95 11.79 0.22
C TYR A 223 10.72 12.44 -0.94
N GLU A 224 11.43 11.69 -1.78
CA GLU A 224 12.12 12.20 -2.96
C GLU A 224 11.14 12.85 -3.97
N SER A 225 10.01 12.18 -4.25
CA SER A 225 8.97 12.72 -5.13
C SER A 225 8.28 13.97 -4.55
N GLN A 226 8.27 14.08 -3.22
CA GLN A 226 7.68 15.16 -2.44
C GLN A 226 8.69 16.15 -1.86
N GLN A 227 10.00 16.03 -2.12
CA GLN A 227 10.99 17.03 -1.68
C GLN A 227 10.72 18.39 -2.33
N PHE A 228 9.93 18.41 -3.41
CA PHE A 228 9.27 19.59 -3.95
C PHE A 228 8.27 20.29 -2.99
N MET A 229 7.62 19.55 -2.09
CA MET A 229 6.55 20.03 -1.19
C MET A 229 7.05 20.52 0.17
N ILE A 230 8.10 19.90 0.72
CA ILE A 230 8.67 20.27 2.04
C ILE A 230 9.43 21.61 1.98
N GLN A 231 9.95 22.01 0.82
CA GLN A 231 10.57 23.32 0.61
C GLN A 231 9.55 24.45 0.35
N HIS A 232 8.24 24.18 0.38
CA HIS A 232 7.21 25.19 0.18
C HIS A 232 6.35 25.39 1.43
N PRO A 233 6.66 26.40 2.29
CA PRO A 233 5.89 26.80 3.48
C PRO A 233 4.40 27.12 3.22
N HIS A 234 4.01 27.22 1.95
CA HIS A 234 2.63 27.37 1.53
C HIS A 234 1.83 26.06 1.59
N TRP A 235 2.48 24.90 1.44
CA TRP A 235 1.82 23.59 1.43
C TRP A 235 1.32 23.18 2.83
N CYS A 236 2.09 23.46 3.89
CA CYS A 236 1.64 23.30 5.27
C CYS A 236 0.44 24.22 5.59
N ARG A 237 0.46 25.46 5.05
CA ARG A 237 -0.65 26.42 5.19
C ARG A 237 -1.92 26.03 4.41
N LEU A 238 -1.79 25.45 3.22
CA LEU A 238 -2.91 25.04 2.36
C LEU A 238 -3.66 23.83 2.91
N ASN A 239 -2.97 22.92 3.60
CA ASN A 239 -3.58 21.69 4.12
C ASN A 239 -4.01 21.77 5.59
N GLY A 240 -3.84 22.93 6.24
CA GLY A 240 -4.23 23.13 7.64
C GLY A 240 -3.47 22.24 8.63
N ILE A 241 -2.37 21.64 8.20
CA ILE A 241 -1.48 20.84 9.04
C ILE A 241 -0.57 21.82 9.78
N ASP A 242 -0.78 21.92 11.07
CA ASP A 242 0.06 22.69 11.98
C ASP A 242 1.50 22.13 11.94
N ALA A 243 2.50 23.02 12.01
CA ALA A 243 3.91 22.64 12.09
C ALA A 243 4.20 21.64 13.24
N THR A 244 3.37 21.63 14.28
CA THR A 244 3.37 20.67 15.39
C THR A 244 2.94 19.28 14.92
N GLU A 245 1.86 19.14 14.15
CA GLU A 245 1.42 17.85 13.59
C GLU A 245 2.44 17.27 12.61
N LEU A 246 3.08 18.11 11.78
CA LEU A 246 4.17 17.66 10.90
C LEU A 246 5.40 17.20 11.71
N LYS A 247 5.77 17.91 12.78
CA LYS A 247 6.81 17.48 13.72
C LYS A 247 6.45 16.18 14.41
N GLU A 248 5.21 16.02 14.85
CA GLU A 248 4.72 14.78 15.46
C GLU A 248 4.74 13.62 14.46
N MET A 249 4.43 13.87 13.19
CA MET A 249 4.50 12.84 12.15
C MET A 249 5.94 12.43 11.86
N LEU A 250 6.88 13.38 11.81
CA LEU A 250 8.31 13.10 11.70
C LEU A 250 8.85 12.37 12.94
N VAL A 251 8.36 12.70 14.14
CA VAL A 251 8.65 11.96 15.37
C VAL A 251 8.08 10.54 15.30
N TRP A 252 6.86 10.36 14.79
CA TRP A 252 6.26 9.04 14.59
C TRP A 252 7.00 8.19 13.56
N ILE A 253 7.47 8.81 12.48
CA ILE A 253 8.34 8.15 11.50
C ILE A 253 9.66 7.75 12.18
N GLY A 254 10.27 8.63 12.99
CA GLY A 254 11.45 8.34 13.79
C GLY A 254 11.25 7.20 14.80
N LEU A 255 10.13 7.20 15.54
CA LEU A 255 9.79 6.15 16.50
C LEU A 255 9.47 4.82 15.81
N ALA A 256 8.84 4.86 14.63
CA ALA A 256 8.62 3.68 13.80
C ALA A 256 9.94 3.11 13.27
N GLN A 257 10.89 3.97 12.90
CA GLN A 257 12.25 3.59 12.51
C GLN A 257 13.01 2.92 13.67
N GLU A 258 12.94 3.49 14.88
CA GLU A 258 13.53 2.92 16.09
C GLU A 258 12.91 1.56 16.46
N ALA A 259 11.58 1.46 16.41
CA ALA A 259 10.87 0.21 16.69
C ALA A 259 11.13 -0.90 15.65
N MET A 260 11.60 -0.53 14.46
CA MET A 260 12.03 -1.44 13.40
C MET A 260 13.54 -1.73 13.42
N GLY A 261 14.30 -1.18 14.39
CA GLY A 261 15.72 -1.46 14.58
C GLY A 261 16.65 -0.74 13.60
N TRP A 262 16.19 0.33 12.95
CA TRP A 262 17.00 1.13 12.05
C TRP A 262 17.71 2.21 12.85
N ASP A 263 19.03 2.08 13.03
CA ASP A 263 19.78 3.15 13.67
C ASP A 263 19.96 4.36 12.73
N ALA A 264 20.15 5.54 13.33
CA ALA A 264 20.32 6.79 12.58
C ALA A 264 21.57 6.79 11.67
N ALA A 265 22.51 5.85 11.85
CA ALA A 265 23.67 5.68 11.00
C ALA A 265 23.30 4.96 9.70
N SER A 266 22.47 3.93 9.78
CA SER A 266 21.96 3.15 8.64
C SER A 266 21.07 3.99 7.74
N ILE A 267 20.25 4.86 8.33
CA ILE A 267 19.41 5.82 7.60
C ILE A 267 20.27 6.87 6.89
N ARG A 268 21.28 7.43 7.58
CA ARG A 268 22.22 8.38 6.95
C ARG A 268 23.01 7.73 5.83
N ALA A 269 23.53 6.52 6.03
CA ALA A 269 24.24 5.77 5.01
C ALA A 269 23.35 5.46 3.80
N PHE A 270 22.07 5.12 4.02
CA PHE A 270 21.11 4.90 2.94
C PHE A 270 20.81 6.21 2.19
N ALA A 271 20.51 7.30 2.90
CA ALA A 271 20.23 8.61 2.32
C ALA A 271 21.44 9.18 1.57
N GLU A 272 22.65 9.02 2.09
CA GLU A 272 23.91 9.40 1.43
C GLU A 272 24.15 8.56 0.17
N LYS A 273 23.88 7.25 0.22
CA LYS A 273 24.01 6.35 -0.93
C LYS A 273 22.99 6.66 -2.02
N GLN A 274 21.75 7.01 -1.69
CA GLN A 274 20.76 7.45 -2.68
C GLN A 274 21.08 8.84 -3.22
N SER A 275 21.53 9.77 -2.37
CA SER A 275 22.00 11.08 -2.80
C SER A 275 23.18 10.97 -3.77
N GLN A 276 24.15 10.08 -3.53
CA GLN A 276 25.24 9.78 -4.46
C GLN A 276 24.72 9.23 -5.80
N ARG A 277 23.81 8.25 -5.77
CA ARG A 277 23.18 7.71 -6.98
C ARG A 277 22.46 8.78 -7.80
N ILE A 278 21.78 9.73 -7.15
CA ILE A 278 21.11 10.83 -7.83
C ILE A 278 22.13 11.76 -8.50
N GLN A 279 23.23 12.09 -7.81
CA GLN A 279 24.30 12.90 -8.39
C GLN A 279 24.99 12.20 -9.57
N GLU A 280 25.17 10.87 -9.50
CA GLU A 280 25.71 10.06 -10.60
C GLU A 280 24.77 10.06 -11.81
N VAL A 281 23.45 9.90 -11.59
CA VAL A 281 22.45 9.97 -12.67
C VAL A 281 22.40 11.37 -13.29
N ILE A 282 22.50 12.43 -12.49
CA ILE A 282 22.56 13.82 -12.98
C ILE A 282 23.85 14.06 -13.77
N ALA A 283 24.99 13.52 -13.32
CA ALA A 283 26.27 13.63 -14.02
C ALA A 283 26.24 12.90 -15.37
N LEU A 284 25.63 11.71 -15.41
CA LEU A 284 25.43 10.93 -16.64
C LEU A 284 24.45 11.60 -17.60
N GLY A 285 23.43 12.29 -17.09
CA GLY A 285 22.46 13.06 -17.89
C GLY A 285 22.97 14.40 -18.41
N ARG A 286 24.08 14.93 -17.88
CA ARG A 286 24.70 16.20 -18.32
C ARG A 286 25.85 16.01 -19.32
N GLY A 287 26.25 14.78 -19.59
CA GLY A 287 27.28 14.43 -20.58
C GLY A 287 26.71 14.05 -21.93
N SER A 288 26.09 14.99 -22.66
CA SER A 288 26.10 15.06 -24.13
C SER A 288 25.32 16.29 -24.62
N PRO A 289 26.06 17.34 -24.98
CA PRO A 289 25.85 18.01 -26.26
C PRO A 289 27.11 17.84 -27.10
N THR A 290 27.00 17.04 -28.16
CA THR A 290 27.92 16.87 -29.32
C THR A 290 29.40 16.64 -29.01
#